data_AF-A0A897MLB8-F1
#
_entry.id   AF-A0A897MLB8-F1
#
_cell.length_a   1.000
_cell.length_b   1.000
_cell.length_c   1.000
_cell.angle_alpha   90.00
_cell.angle_beta   90.00
_cell.angle_gamma   90.00
#
_symmetry.space_group_name_H-M   'P 1'
#
loop_
_entity.id
_entity.type
_entity.pdbx_description
1 polymer ?
#
loop_
_entity_poly.entity_id
_entity_poly.type
_entity_poly.pdbx_seq_one_letter_code
_entity_poly.pdbx_strand_id
1 'polypeptide(L)'
;MTVLVAVADDEVSAGVVDVASKLGSCLDEELYVVHLTENEYANADERQVRDDLREQFEGKDVAFEVAIEHINRSGLRTSAAVGRQLADLADDVSINHVVIGHRSKSWLGKFTEGHTALVVADGVEVPVTVVPEDLDRSVL
;
A
#
# COMPACT_ATOMS: atom_id res chain seq x y z
N MET A 1 -13.40 9.81 6.33
CA MET A 1 -12.79 8.67 7.03
C MET A 1 -12.45 7.70 5.94
N THR A 2 -11.17 7.36 5.86
CA THR A 2 -10.56 6.89 4.61
C THR A 2 -9.48 5.88 4.96
N VAL A 3 -9.44 4.79 4.20
CA VAL A 3 -8.46 3.72 4.39
C VAL A 3 -7.27 4.01 3.47
N LEU A 4 -6.08 4.19 4.03
CA LEU A 4 -4.85 4.30 3.26
C LEU A 4 -4.40 2.92 2.79
N VAL A 5 -4.16 2.74 1.50
CA VAL A 5 -3.76 1.45 0.92
C VAL A 5 -2.43 1.62 0.22
N ALA A 6 -1.35 1.07 0.77
CA ALA A 6 -0.03 1.12 0.14
C ALA A 6 0.16 -0.10 -0.78
N VAL A 7 0.29 0.16 -2.08
CA VAL A 7 0.50 -0.88 -3.10
C VAL A 7 1.87 -0.70 -3.74
N ALA A 8 2.67 -1.76 -3.79
CA ALA A 8 3.94 -1.80 -4.51
C ALA A 8 3.79 -2.59 -5.82
N ASP A 9 4.77 -2.48 -6.72
CA ASP A 9 4.86 -3.29 -7.94
C ASP A 9 5.39 -4.71 -7.62
N ASP A 10 4.55 -5.49 -6.92
CA ASP A 10 4.88 -6.85 -6.50
C ASP A 10 3.68 -7.81 -6.56
N GLU A 11 3.93 -9.09 -6.26
CA GLU A 11 2.92 -10.15 -6.28
C GLU A 11 1.90 -10.09 -5.13
N VAL A 12 2.18 -9.30 -4.08
CA VAL A 12 1.27 -9.10 -2.93
C VAL A 12 0.22 -8.04 -3.24
N SER A 13 0.49 -7.13 -4.19
CA SER A 13 -0.40 -6.04 -4.64
C SER A 13 -1.87 -6.44 -4.76
N ALA A 14 -2.17 -7.49 -5.52
CA ALA A 14 -3.55 -7.89 -5.75
C ALA A 14 -4.21 -8.45 -4.46
N GLY A 15 -3.45 -9.05 -3.54
CA GLY A 15 -3.95 -9.44 -2.22
C GLY A 15 -4.25 -8.23 -1.34
N VAL A 16 -3.42 -7.18 -1.42
CA VAL A 16 -3.66 -5.90 -0.76
C VAL A 16 -4.94 -5.25 -1.27
N VAL A 17 -5.14 -5.22 -2.60
CA VAL A 17 -6.36 -4.70 -3.22
C VAL A 17 -7.59 -5.48 -2.77
N ASP A 18 -7.53 -6.81 -2.74
CA ASP A 18 -8.66 -7.65 -2.30
C ASP A 18 -9.03 -7.37 -0.84
N VAL A 19 -8.05 -7.35 0.07
CA VAL A 19 -8.26 -7.08 1.49
C VAL A 19 -8.77 -5.65 1.72
N ALA A 20 -8.15 -4.67 1.08
CA ALA A 20 -8.54 -3.27 1.20
C ALA A 20 -9.97 -3.04 0.69
N SER A 21 -10.33 -3.63 -0.45
CA SER A 21 -11.68 -3.54 -1.01
C SER A 21 -12.72 -4.08 -0.03
N LYS A 22 -12.49 -5.28 0.52
CA LYS A 22 -13.41 -5.89 1.48
C LYS A 22 -13.51 -5.07 2.77
N LEU A 23 -12.39 -4.53 3.24
CA LEU A 23 -12.34 -3.69 4.44
C LEU A 23 -13.12 -2.39 4.22
N GLY A 24 -12.87 -1.67 3.12
CA GLY A 24 -13.59 -0.45 2.76
C GLY A 24 -15.09 -0.67 2.62
N SER A 25 -15.52 -1.71 1.88
CA SER A 25 -16.95 -2.04 1.77
C SER A 25 -17.60 -2.41 3.11
N CYS A 26 -16.90 -3.11 3.99
CA CYS A 26 -17.43 -3.48 5.31
C CYS A 26 -17.50 -2.29 6.29
N LEU A 27 -16.60 -1.31 6.14
CA LEU A 27 -16.57 -0.12 6.96
C LEU A 27 -17.40 1.04 6.39
N ASP A 28 -17.87 0.92 5.14
CA ASP A 28 -18.50 2.00 4.37
C ASP A 28 -17.54 3.20 4.22
N GLU A 29 -16.28 2.90 3.89
CA GLU A 29 -15.20 3.89 3.80
C GLU A 29 -14.50 3.86 2.44
N GLU A 30 -14.11 5.06 1.99
CA GLU A 30 -13.38 5.24 0.73
C GLU A 30 -11.91 4.83 0.90
N LEU A 31 -11.31 4.33 -0.18
CA LEU A 31 -9.90 3.94 -0.21
C LEU A 31 -9.06 5.05 -0.82
N TYR A 32 -7.97 5.43 -0.13
CA TYR A 32 -6.91 6.25 -0.69
C TYR A 32 -5.73 5.35 -1.04
N VAL A 33 -5.63 4.98 -2.32
CA VAL A 33 -4.65 4.01 -2.83
C VAL A 33 -3.40 4.75 -3.24
N VAL A 34 -2.28 4.39 -2.63
CA VAL A 34 -0.97 4.98 -2.88
C VAL A 34 -0.08 3.93 -3.52
N HIS A 35 0.28 4.17 -4.77
CA HIS A 35 1.29 3.35 -5.43
C HIS A 35 2.70 3.80 -5.03
N LEU A 36 3.48 2.87 -4.51
CA LEU A 36 4.86 3.07 -4.10
C LEU A 36 5.80 2.56 -5.20
N THR A 37 6.52 3.48 -5.86
CA THR A 37 7.47 3.11 -6.94
C THR A 37 8.87 3.69 -6.72
N GLU A 38 9.88 2.92 -7.16
CA GLU A 38 11.29 3.34 -7.22
C GLU A 38 11.66 4.05 -8.53
N ASN A 39 10.79 4.00 -9.55
CA ASN A 39 11.11 4.56 -10.85
C ASN A 39 10.91 6.09 -10.86
N GLU A 40 12.03 6.78 -11.01
CA GLU A 40 12.17 8.25 -11.02
C GLU A 40 11.97 8.86 -12.42
N TYR A 41 11.64 8.06 -13.44
CA TYR A 41 11.54 8.53 -14.82
C TYR A 41 10.19 8.23 -15.51
N ALA A 42 9.37 9.29 -15.54
CA ALA A 42 8.54 9.77 -16.66
C ALA A 42 7.16 9.14 -16.92
N ASN A 43 6.11 9.85 -16.46
CA ASN A 43 4.92 10.38 -17.17
C ASN A 43 4.07 9.50 -18.13
N ALA A 44 4.62 8.48 -18.78
CA ALA A 44 3.87 7.45 -19.52
C ALA A 44 3.51 6.27 -18.61
N ASP A 45 4.38 5.93 -17.65
CA ASP A 45 4.20 4.81 -16.72
C ASP A 45 3.16 5.10 -15.64
N GLU A 46 3.01 6.35 -15.19
CA GLU A 46 2.04 6.70 -14.13
C GLU A 46 0.58 6.49 -14.55
N ARG A 47 0.26 6.78 -15.82
CA ARG A 47 -1.09 6.51 -16.35
C ARG A 47 -1.33 5.01 -16.41
N GLN A 48 -0.35 4.25 -16.89
CA GLN A 48 -0.43 2.80 -16.95
C GLN A 48 -0.63 2.20 -15.55
N VAL A 49 0.19 2.59 -14.56
CA VAL A 49 0.03 2.17 -13.17
C VAL A 49 -1.34 2.50 -12.61
N ARG A 50 -1.86 3.70 -12.90
CA ARG A 50 -3.19 4.10 -12.44
C ARG A 50 -4.28 3.27 -13.09
N ASP A 51 -4.14 2.97 -14.37
CA ASP A 51 -5.10 2.17 -15.13
C ASP A 51 -5.05 0.70 -14.69
N ASP A 52 -3.86 0.15 -14.44
CA ASP A 52 -3.66 -1.20 -13.90
C ASP A 52 -4.27 -1.33 -12.49
N LEU A 53 -4.07 -0.33 -11.62
CA LEU A 53 -4.71 -0.31 -10.31
C LEU A 53 -6.23 -0.22 -10.44
N ARG A 54 -6.74 0.65 -11.32
CA ARG A 54 -8.19 0.74 -11.56
C ARG A 54 -8.75 -0.58 -12.06
N GLU A 55 -8.07 -1.27 -12.96
CA GLU A 55 -8.44 -2.60 -13.44
C GLU A 55 -8.53 -3.61 -12.28
N GLN A 56 -7.58 -3.57 -11.34
CA GLN A 56 -7.64 -4.43 -10.15
C GLN A 56 -8.81 -4.12 -9.22
N PHE A 57 -9.28 -2.86 -9.19
CA PHE A 57 -10.47 -2.45 -8.46
C PHE A 57 -11.78 -2.58 -9.27
N GLU A 58 -11.73 -2.95 -10.56
CA GLU A 58 -12.93 -3.15 -11.36
C GLU A 58 -13.82 -4.25 -10.76
N GLY A 59 -15.12 -3.95 -10.62
CA GLY A 59 -16.08 -4.88 -10.04
C GLY A 59 -16.05 -4.97 -8.51
N LYS A 60 -15.20 -4.21 -7.81
CA LYS A 60 -15.24 -4.05 -6.36
C LYS A 60 -16.24 -2.96 -5.99
N ASP A 61 -17.07 -3.22 -4.99
CA ASP A 61 -18.11 -2.27 -4.52
C ASP A 61 -17.54 -1.33 -3.44
N VAL A 62 -16.54 -0.53 -3.82
CA VAL A 62 -15.87 0.43 -2.93
C VAL A 62 -15.45 1.66 -3.71
N ALA A 63 -15.65 2.85 -3.14
CA ALA A 63 -15.13 4.08 -3.70
C ALA A 63 -13.62 4.18 -3.43
N PHE A 64 -12.84 4.60 -4.41
CA PHE A 64 -11.40 4.74 -4.28
C PHE A 64 -10.83 5.90 -5.09
N GLU A 65 -9.75 6.48 -4.56
CA GLU A 65 -8.88 7.44 -5.24
C GLU A 65 -7.48 6.84 -5.37
N VAL A 66 -6.81 7.05 -6.50
CA VAL A 66 -5.44 6.59 -6.74
C VAL A 66 -4.49 7.78 -6.80
N ALA A 67 -3.54 7.80 -5.87
CA ALA A 67 -2.36 8.65 -5.84
C ALA A 67 -1.09 7.83 -6.13
N ILE A 68 -0.09 8.47 -6.71
CA ILE A 68 1.19 7.84 -7.02
C ILE A 68 2.25 8.58 -6.23
N GLU A 69 2.94 7.87 -5.35
CA GLU A 69 3.96 8.43 -4.48
C GLU A 69 5.33 7.83 -4.83
N HIS A 70 6.27 8.70 -5.19
CA HIS A 70 7.63 8.29 -5.53
C HIS A 70 8.49 8.26 -4.28
N ILE A 71 9.00 7.08 -3.92
CA ILE A 71 9.92 7.00 -2.80
C ILE A 71 11.33 7.39 -3.31
N ASN A 72 11.76 8.60 -2.96
CA ASN A 72 12.94 9.27 -3.48
C ASN A 72 14.28 8.59 -3.11
N ARG A 73 15.07 8.10 -4.09
CA ARG A 73 16.31 7.31 -3.89
C ARG A 73 17.45 7.95 -3.07
N SER A 74 17.42 9.25 -2.74
CA SER A 74 18.61 9.93 -2.18
C SER A 74 18.84 9.75 -0.66
N GLY A 75 17.95 9.07 0.07
CA GLY A 75 18.17 8.71 1.49
C GLY A 75 17.72 7.30 1.88
N LEU A 76 17.19 6.53 0.92
CA LEU A 76 16.45 5.29 1.16
C LEU A 76 17.38 4.08 1.21
N ARG A 77 17.78 3.71 2.42
CA ARG A 77 18.27 2.36 2.69
C ARG A 77 17.57 1.68 3.85
N THR A 78 16.44 2.20 4.33
CA THR A 78 15.73 1.54 5.42
C THR A 78 14.24 1.59 5.17
N SER A 79 13.61 0.42 5.29
CA SER A 79 12.19 0.20 5.54
C SER A 79 11.53 1.22 6.48
N ALA A 80 12.31 1.83 7.38
CA ALA A 80 11.87 2.90 8.26
C ALA A 80 11.51 4.21 7.56
N ALA A 81 12.16 4.56 6.45
CA ALA A 81 11.84 5.77 5.70
C ALA A 81 10.51 5.65 4.94
N VAL A 82 10.24 4.48 4.36
CA VAL A 82 8.95 4.15 3.75
C VAL A 82 7.85 4.19 4.81
N GLY A 83 8.12 3.60 5.99
CA GLY A 83 7.14 3.62 7.07
C GLY A 83 6.84 5.02 7.61
N ARG A 84 7.85 5.90 7.67
CA ARG A 84 7.64 7.31 8.05
C ARG A 84 6.83 8.08 7.03
N GLN A 85 7.10 7.93 5.72
CA GLN A 85 6.30 8.61 4.70
C GLN A 85 4.83 8.18 4.72
N LEU A 86 4.57 6.89 4.92
CA LEU A 86 3.21 6.39 5.09
C LEU A 86 2.56 6.93 6.37
N ALA A 87 3.33 7.12 7.45
CA ALA A 87 2.83 7.74 8.66
C ALA A 87 2.50 9.23 8.47
N ASP A 88 3.40 9.99 7.85
CA ASP A 88 3.17 11.40 7.51
C ASP A 88 1.91 11.56 6.64
N LEU A 89 1.72 10.67 5.66
CA LEU A 89 0.54 10.69 4.79
C LEU A 89 -0.75 10.32 5.53
N ALA A 90 -0.67 9.40 6.51
CA ALA A 90 -1.79 9.03 7.35
C ALA A 90 -2.21 10.15 8.32
N ASP A 91 -1.29 11.07 8.66
CA ASP A 91 -1.60 12.24 9.48
C ASP A 91 -2.20 13.41 8.66
N ASP A 92 -1.80 13.56 7.40
CA ASP A 92 -2.24 14.66 6.52
C ASP A 92 -3.64 14.43 5.93
N VAL A 93 -3.93 13.20 5.51
CA VAL A 93 -5.27 12.78 5.08
C VAL A 93 -5.99 12.27 6.33
N SER A 94 -7.30 12.47 6.49
CA SER A 94 -8.06 11.96 7.65
C SER A 94 -8.22 10.44 7.62
N ILE A 95 -7.08 9.73 7.59
CA ILE A 95 -6.92 8.29 7.55
C ILE A 95 -7.24 7.76 8.94
N ASN A 96 -7.94 6.65 8.96
CA ASN A 96 -8.34 5.95 10.19
C ASN A 96 -7.94 4.47 10.17
N HIS A 97 -7.38 3.99 9.06
CA HIS A 97 -6.88 2.63 8.89
C HIS A 97 -5.82 2.60 7.78
N VAL A 98 -4.74 1.84 7.97
CA VAL A 98 -3.71 1.63 6.96
C VAL A 98 -3.67 0.15 6.54
N VAL A 99 -3.62 -0.14 5.25
CA VAL A 99 -3.44 -1.49 4.69
C VAL A 99 -2.12 -1.54 3.92
N ILE A 100 -1.26 -2.49 4.25
CA ILE A 100 0.06 -2.67 3.63
C ILE A 100 0.35 -4.14 3.31
N GLY A 101 1.06 -4.39 2.22
CA GLY A 101 1.60 -5.71 1.90
C GLY A 101 2.82 -6.10 2.75
N HIS A 102 3.02 -7.39 2.94
CA HIS A 102 4.18 -7.97 3.62
C HIS A 102 4.72 -9.21 2.89
N ARG A 103 6.05 -9.25 2.74
CA ARG A 103 6.79 -10.37 2.15
C ARG A 103 7.74 -11.01 3.15
N SER A 104 7.92 -12.33 3.03
CA SER A 104 8.90 -13.06 3.84
C SER A 104 10.30 -13.01 3.20
N LYS A 105 11.33 -13.06 4.05
CA LYS A 105 12.74 -12.73 3.74
C LYS A 105 13.45 -13.58 2.66
N SER A 106 12.79 -14.53 2.02
CA SER A 106 13.49 -15.66 1.38
C SER A 106 13.93 -15.48 -0.08
N TRP A 107 13.56 -14.39 -0.79
CA TRP A 107 13.82 -14.34 -2.25
C TRP A 107 14.64 -13.18 -2.84
N LEU A 108 14.83 -12.02 -2.18
CA LEU A 108 15.67 -10.94 -2.74
C LEU A 108 16.58 -10.25 -1.72
N GLY A 109 17.89 -10.34 -1.96
CA GLY A 109 18.96 -9.82 -1.09
C GLY A 109 19.23 -8.31 -1.14
N LYS A 110 18.21 -7.45 -1.22
CA LYS A 110 18.43 -5.97 -1.16
C LYS A 110 17.40 -5.16 -0.36
N PHE A 111 16.25 -5.72 -0.02
CA PHE A 111 15.34 -5.12 0.96
C PHE A 111 15.47 -5.88 2.28
N THR A 112 15.89 -5.18 3.33
CA THR A 112 15.87 -5.72 4.70
C THR A 112 14.44 -5.64 5.23
N GLU A 113 13.54 -6.37 4.57
CA GLU A 113 12.11 -6.43 4.87
C GLU A 113 11.84 -7.20 6.16
N GLY A 114 11.02 -6.56 7.00
CA GLY A 114 10.79 -6.87 8.40
C GLY A 114 10.57 -5.61 9.23
N HIS A 115 11.11 -4.46 8.80
CA HIS A 115 10.99 -3.19 9.53
C HIS A 115 9.90 -2.25 9.00
N THR A 116 9.37 -2.40 7.77
CA THR A 116 8.44 -1.41 7.18
C THR A 116 7.09 -1.46 7.86
N ALA A 117 6.46 -2.64 7.90
CA ALA A 117 5.18 -2.82 8.58
C ALA A 117 5.27 -2.48 10.07
N LEU A 118 6.39 -2.82 10.71
CA LEU A 118 6.66 -2.46 12.10
C LEU A 118 6.81 -0.95 12.27
N VAL A 119 7.48 -0.24 11.37
CA VAL A 119 7.66 1.22 11.47
C VAL A 119 6.40 1.98 11.14
N VAL A 120 5.61 1.51 10.18
CA VAL A 120 4.26 2.06 9.95
C VAL A 120 3.44 1.88 11.22
N ALA A 121 3.35 0.65 11.74
CA ALA A 121 2.57 0.35 12.94
C ALA A 121 3.06 1.09 14.21
N ASP A 122 4.35 1.37 14.32
CA ASP A 122 4.93 2.15 15.43
C ASP A 122 4.80 3.67 15.21
N GLY A 123 4.63 4.10 13.96
CA GLY A 123 4.60 5.51 13.56
C GLY A 123 3.22 6.10 13.36
N VAL A 124 2.18 5.27 13.24
CA VAL A 124 0.79 5.73 13.04
C VAL A 124 -0.07 5.53 14.29
N GLU A 125 -0.99 6.46 14.54
CA GLU A 125 -1.96 6.35 15.63
C GLU A 125 -3.21 5.53 15.26
N VAL A 126 -3.25 4.97 14.04
CA VAL A 126 -4.40 4.24 13.48
C VAL A 126 -4.11 2.75 13.30
N PRO A 127 -5.13 1.88 13.30
CA PRO A 127 -4.98 0.46 13.01
C PRO A 127 -4.25 0.19 11.69
N VAL A 128 -3.36 -0.81 11.69
CA VAL A 128 -2.62 -1.26 10.52
C VAL A 128 -2.96 -2.72 10.20
N THR A 129 -3.46 -2.98 9.00
CA THR A 129 -3.62 -4.32 8.44
C THR A 129 -2.41 -4.68 7.59
N VAL A 130 -1.76 -5.78 7.95
CA VAL A 130 -0.61 -6.32 7.22
C VAL A 130 -1.07 -7.54 6.43
N VAL A 131 -0.93 -7.46 5.10
CA VAL A 131 -1.37 -8.49 4.15
C VAL A 131 -0.19 -9.39 3.79
N PRO A 132 -0.19 -10.67 4.17
CA PRO A 132 0.94 -11.56 3.91
C PRO A 132 0.99 -12.03 2.45
N GLU A 133 2.17 -12.39 1.97
CA GLU A 133 2.39 -12.89 0.60
C GLU A 133 1.68 -14.23 0.31
N ASP A 134 1.54 -15.07 1.33
CA ASP A 134 0.94 -16.40 1.26
C ASP A 134 -0.57 -16.38 1.59
N LEU A 135 -1.21 -15.22 1.45
CA LEU A 135 -2.65 -15.09 1.69
C LEU A 135 -3.45 -15.99 0.73
N ASP A 136 -4.14 -16.97 1.30
CA ASP A 136 -5.11 -17.77 0.57
C ASP A 136 -6.29 -16.89 0.17
N ARG A 137 -6.40 -16.57 -1.12
CA ARG A 137 -7.47 -15.71 -1.63
C ARG A 137 -8.81 -16.41 -1.73
N SER A 138 -8.88 -17.73 -1.56
CA SER A 138 -10.16 -18.45 -1.58
C SER A 138 -11.05 -18.16 -0.36
N VAL A 139 -10.50 -17.52 0.68
CA VAL A 139 -11.21 -17.13 1.90
C VAL A 139 -11.59 -15.65 1.95
N LEU A 140 -11.25 -14.87 0.93
CA LEU A 140 -11.62 -13.46 0.77
C LEU A 140 -12.94 -13.33 0.00
#